data_AF-A0A6G0VW52-F1
#
_entry.id   AF-A0A6G0VW52-F1
#
_cell.length_a   1.000
_cell.length_b   1.000
_cell.length_c   1.000
_cell.angle_alpha   90.00
_cell.angle_beta   90.00
_cell.angle_gamma   90.00
#
_symmetry.space_group_name_H-M   'P 1'
#
loop_
_entity.id
_entity.type
_entity.pdbx_description
1 polymer ?
#
loop_
_entity_poly.entity_id
_entity_poly.type
_entity_poly.pdbx_seq_one_letter_code
_entity_poly.pdbx_strand_id
1 'polypeptide(L)' 'MFNCTSCGKVYAHKCGLNRHVKTHDGSVISCGICLKIFTRRDKLSIHVQNCH' A
#
# COMPACT_ATOMS: atom_id res chain seq x y z
N MET A 1 -14.91 0.25 14.16
CA MET A 1 -14.92 -0.35 12.81
C MET A 1 -14.79 0.78 11.79
N PHE A 2 -13.83 0.73 10.87
CA PHE A 2 -13.58 1.80 9.89
C PHE A 2 -13.80 1.28 8.47
N ASN A 3 -14.76 1.82 7.74
CA ASN A 3 -15.12 1.38 6.40
C ASN A 3 -14.54 2.28 5.30
N CYS A 4 -14.17 1.66 4.18
CA CYS A 4 -13.89 2.38 2.95
C CYS A 4 -15.20 2.70 2.24
N THR A 5 -15.45 3.97 1.96
CA THR A 5 -16.65 4.40 1.23
C THR A 5 -16.61 4.01 -0.24
N SER A 6 -15.41 3.83 -0.83
CA SER A 6 -15.26 3.48 -2.24
C SER A 6 -15.46 1.99 -2.55
N CYS A 7 -15.14 1.09 -1.62
CA CYS A 7 -15.24 -0.36 -1.86
C CYS A 7 -15.88 -1.17 -0.73
N GLY A 8 -16.35 -0.52 0.33
CA GLY A 8 -17.03 -1.18 1.46
C GLY A 8 -16.13 -1.98 2.39
N LYS A 9 -14.82 -2.10 2.12
CA LYS A 9 -13.90 -2.86 2.98
C LYS A 9 -13.81 -2.28 4.39
N VAL A 10 -13.73 -3.18 5.37
CA VAL A 10 -13.77 -2.83 6.77
C VAL A 10 -12.43 -3.14 7.45
N TYR A 11 -11.98 -2.21 8.29
CA TYR A 11 -10.71 -2.26 9.00
C TYR A 11 -10.94 -2.09 10.50
N ALA A 12 -10.14 -2.81 11.29
CA ALA A 12 -10.15 -2.70 12.76
C ALA A 12 -9.67 -1.31 13.24
N HIS A 13 -8.75 -0.68 12.50
CA HIS A 13 -8.11 0.58 12.90
C HIS A 13 -8.14 1.63 11.77
N LYS A 14 -8.24 2.91 12.17
CA LYS A 14 -8.25 4.06 11.24
C LYS A 14 -6.99 4.13 10.38
N CYS A 15 -5.83 3.78 10.93
CA CYS A 15 -4.57 3.72 10.18
C CYS A 15 -4.61 2.68 9.05
N GLY A 16 -5.30 1.56 9.25
CA GLY A 16 -5.51 0.52 8.24
C GLY A 16 -6.36 1.03 7.08
N LEU A 17 -7.48 1.70 7.40
CA LEU A 17 -8.34 2.35 6.41
C LEU A 17 -7.56 3.45 5.65
N ASN A 18 -6.85 4.32 6.36
CA ASN A 18 -6.10 5.43 5.76
C ASN A 18 -4.99 4.96 4.81
N ARG A 19 -4.34 3.83 5.12
CA ARG A 19 -3.38 3.19 4.20
C ARG A 19 -4.09 2.57 3.00
N HIS A 20 -5.24 1.96 3.21
CA HIS A 20 -6.01 1.34 2.15
C HIS A 20 -6.55 2.35 1.15
N VAL A 21 -7.06 3.51 1.57
CA VAL A 21 -7.60 4.50 0.60
C VAL A 21 -6.54 4.99 -0.39
N LYS A 22 -5.25 4.99 -0.01
CA LYS A 22 -4.14 5.29 -0.94
C LYS A 22 -4.02 4.30 -2.10
N THR A 23 -4.53 3.08 -1.94
CA THR A 23 -4.57 2.10 -3.03
C THR A 23 -5.63 2.43 -4.07
N HIS A 24 -6.66 3.22 -3.72
CA HIS A 24 -7.65 3.72 -4.68
C HIS A 24 -7.13 4.93 -5.46
N ASP A 25 -6.31 5.76 -4.82
CA ASP A 25 -5.67 6.94 -5.42
C ASP A 25 -4.58 6.57 -6.44
N GLY A 26 -4.17 5.31 -6.52
CA GLY A 26 -3.13 4.89 -7.47
C GLY A 26 -1.73 5.40 -7.10
N SER A 27 -1.54 5.88 -5.87
CA SER A 27 -0.24 6.24 -5.31
C SER A 27 0.67 5.01 -5.23
N VAL A 28 1.37 4.72 -6.33
CA VAL A 28 2.32 3.63 -6.47
C VAL A 28 3.76 4.13 -6.41
N ILE A 29 4.66 3.27 -5.96
CA ILE A 29 6.09 3.51 -5.82
C ILE A 29 6.80 2.38 -6.55
N SER A 30 7.72 2.71 -7.47
CA SER A 30 8.52 1.72 -8.18
C SER A 30 9.84 1.43 -7.46
N CYS A 31 10.34 0.21 -7.63
CA CYS A 31 11.70 -0.14 -7.24
C CYS A 31 12.71 0.48 -8.21
N GLY A 32 13.71 1.20 -7.70
CA GLY A 32 14.74 1.81 -8.56
C GLY A 32 15.66 0.81 -9.26
N ILE A 33 15.68 -0.45 -8.83
CA ILE A 33 16.56 -1.51 -9.37
C ILE A 33 15.85 -2.31 -10.46
N CYS A 34 14.65 -2.84 -10.18
CA CYS A 34 13.91 -3.71 -11.10
C CYS A 34 12.58 -3.12 -11.61
N LEU A 35 12.27 -1.86 -11.29
CA LEU A 35 11.04 -1.15 -11.70
C LEU A 35 9.72 -1.78 -11.23
N LYS A 36 9.76 -2.81 -10.39
CA LYS A 36 8.57 -3.45 -9.82
C LYS A 36 7.77 -2.44 -9.00
N ILE A 37 6.45 -2.46 -9.19
CA ILE A 37 5.51 -1.48 -8.62
C ILE A 37 4.97 -1.98 -7.28
N PHE A 38 4.94 -1.08 -6.29
CA PHE A 38 4.42 -1.32 -4.95
C PHE A 38 3.48 -0.20 -4.54
N THR A 39 2.39 -0.53 -3.85
CA THR A 39 1.46 0.46 -3.28
C THR A 39 1.89 0.97 -1.90
N ARG A 40 3.01 0.44 -1.37
CA ARG A 40 3.45 0.63 0.01
C ARG A 40 4.96 0.68 0.12
N ARG A 41 5.49 1.71 0.81
CA ARG A 41 6.93 1.90 1.03
C ARG A 41 7.56 0.77 1.84
N ASP A 42 6.86 0.25 2.85
CA ASP A 42 7.37 -0.89 3.64
C ASP A 42 7.52 -2.14 2.78
N LYS A 43 6.61 -2.37 1.83
CA LYS A 43 6.69 -3.49 0.90
C LYS A 43 7.84 -3.34 -0.09
N LEU A 44 8.07 -2.12 -0.59
CA LEU A 44 9.24 -1.82 -1.40
C LEU A 44 10.55 -2.06 -0.62
N SER A 45 10.64 -1.57 0.62
CA SER A 45 11.83 -1.73 1.46
C SER A 45 12.17 -3.21 1.69
N ILE A 46 11.16 -4.02 2.03
CA ILE A 46 11.33 -5.47 2.22
C ILE A 46 11.77 -6.13 0.92
N HIS A 47 11.18 -5.74 -0.22
CA HIS A 47 11.57 -6.27 -1.52
C HIS A 47 13.04 -5.95 -1.85
N VAL A 48 13.46 -4.70 -1.63
CA VAL A 48 14.85 -4.30 -1.87
C VAL A 48 15.82 -5.03 -0.95
N GLN A 49 15.46 -5.31 0.30
CA GLN A 49 16.34 -6.03 1.24
C GLN A 49 16.43 -7.55 1.01
N ASN A 50 15.42 -8.18 0.40
CA ASN A 50 15.35 -9.64 0.28
C ASN A 50 15.53 -10.15 -1.15
N CYS A 51 15.32 -9.31 -2.17
CA CYS A 51 15.38 -9.70 -3.58
C CYS A 51 16.58 -9.09 -4.32
N HIS A 52 17.16 -8.02 -3.77
CA HIS A 52 18.33 -7.32 -4.28
C HIS A 52 19.39 -7.29 -3.18
#